data_AF-A0A2U1QAJ1-F1
#
_entry.id   AF-A0A2U1QAJ1-F1
#
_cell.length_a   1.000
_cell.length_b   1.000
_cell.length_c   1.000
_cell.angle_alpha   90.00
_cell.angle_beta   90.00
_cell.angle_gamma   90.00
#
_symmetry.space_group_name_H-M   'P 1'
#
loop_
_entity.id
_entity.type
_entity.pdbx_description
1 polymer ?
#
loop_
_entity_poly.entity_id
_entity_poly.type
_entity_poly.pdbx_seq_one_letter_code
_entity_poly.pdbx_strand_id
1 'polypeptide(L)'
;MNILCGCGELARCRTSWTENNPARRFLGCPNFMDPTTNCNFFQWVDAPLPNRWYQARMYELYLNRRNAQEQLLELNNRNSRILFYNRLLIVLLVGMVLIKFL
;
A
#
# COMPACT_ATOMS: atom_id res chain seq x y z
N MET A 1 -25.34 8.27 7.32
CA MET A 1 -25.54 9.45 6.45
C MET A 1 -24.79 9.22 5.16
N ASN A 2 -25.48 9.28 4.02
CA ASN A 2 -24.85 9.24 2.71
C ASN A 2 -24.51 10.68 2.32
N ILE A 3 -23.22 11.02 2.34
CA ILE A 3 -22.73 12.36 1.99
C ILE A 3 -22.32 12.32 0.52
N LEU A 4 -22.90 13.21 -0.29
CA LEU A 4 -22.55 13.38 -1.70
C LEU A 4 -21.45 14.45 -1.84
N CYS A 5 -20.56 14.25 -2.79
CA CYS A 5 -19.58 15.27 -3.19
C CYS A 5 -20.20 16.28 -4.18
N GLY A 6 -19.42 17.27 -4.61
CA GLY A 6 -19.82 18.25 -5.62
C GLY A 6 -20.10 17.66 -7.01
N CYS A 7 -19.65 16.43 -7.30
CA CYS A 7 -20.01 15.70 -8.53
C CYS A 7 -21.41 15.06 -8.45
N GLY A 8 -22.06 15.08 -7.28
CA GLY A 8 -23.31 14.34 -7.03
C GLY A 8 -23.09 12.86 -6.71
N GLU A 9 -21.84 12.40 -6.58
CA GLU A 9 -21.50 11.02 -6.24
C GLU A 9 -21.30 10.81 -4.74
N LEU A 10 -21.44 9.57 -4.27
CA LEU A 10 -21.17 9.21 -2.87
C LEU A 10 -19.70 9.46 -2.51
N ALA A 11 -19.49 10.33 -1.51
CA ALA A 11 -18.17 10.60 -0.98
C ALA A 11 -17.58 9.34 -0.33
N ARG A 12 -16.28 9.12 -0.56
CA ARG A 12 -15.57 7.92 -0.08
C ARG A 12 -14.81 8.25 1.20
N CYS A 13 -15.00 7.42 2.22
CA CYS A 13 -14.22 7.50 3.45
C CYS A 13 -12.81 6.94 3.22
N ARG A 14 -11.79 7.72 3.56
CA ARG A 14 -10.36 7.40 3.46
C ARG A 14 -9.66 7.78 4.75
N THR A 15 -8.47 7.24 4.96
CA THR A 15 -7.62 7.59 6.11
C THR A 15 -6.44 8.41 5.63
N SER A 16 -6.22 9.57 6.24
CA SER A 16 -5.00 10.36 6.04
C SER A 16 -3.83 9.71 6.79
N TRP A 17 -2.69 9.63 6.11
CA TRP A 17 -1.41 9.20 6.68
C TRP A 17 -0.33 10.27 6.50
N THR A 18 -0.75 11.53 6.40
CA THR A 18 0.18 12.68 6.45
C THR A 18 0.70 12.86 7.87
N GLU A 19 1.89 13.44 8.01
CA GLU A 19 2.51 13.71 9.32
C GLU A 19 1.61 14.55 10.24
N ASN A 20 0.89 15.53 9.67
CA ASN A 20 0.03 16.44 10.42
C ASN A 20 -1.36 15.85 10.75
N ASN A 21 -1.82 14.83 10.02
CA ASN A 21 -3.14 14.22 10.24
C ASN A 21 -3.07 12.68 10.11
N PRO A 22 -2.24 11.98 10.90
CA PRO A 22 -2.10 10.55 10.79
C PRO A 22 -3.32 9.85 11.37
N ALA A 23 -3.70 8.72 10.76
CA ALA A 23 -4.83 7.89 11.16
C ALA A 23 -6.20 8.59 11.18
N ARG A 24 -6.33 9.82 10.64
CA ARG A 24 -7.56 10.60 10.69
C ARG A 24 -8.41 10.33 9.44
N ARG A 25 -9.66 9.91 9.62
CA ARG A 25 -10.56 9.65 8.49
C ARG A 25 -11.18 10.93 7.93
N PHE A 26 -11.30 10.97 6.61
CA PHE A 26 -11.99 12.02 5.87
C PHE A 26 -12.87 11.42 4.77
N LEU A 27 -13.92 12.14 4.39
CA LEU A 27 -14.69 11.92 3.19
C LEU A 27 -14.10 12.75 2.06
N GLY A 28 -13.86 12.13 0.91
CA GLY A 28 -13.33 12.81 -0.27
C GLY A 28 -14.11 12.44 -1.53
N CYS A 29 -13.95 13.24 -2.59
CA CYS A 29 -14.47 12.92 -3.90
C CYS A 29 -13.94 11.54 -4.37
N PRO A 30 -14.79 10.64 -4.90
CA PRO A 30 -14.31 9.38 -5.50
C PRO A 30 -13.33 9.62 -6.65
N ASN A 31 -13.51 10.71 -7.41
CA ASN A 31 -12.71 11.08 -8.59
C ASN A 31 -11.43 11.88 -8.28
N PHE A 32 -10.99 11.94 -7.01
CA PHE A 32 -9.86 12.78 -6.58
C PHE A 32 -8.51 12.55 -7.29
N MET A 33 -8.31 11.40 -7.96
CA MET A 33 -7.08 11.12 -8.71
C MET A 33 -7.04 11.78 -10.09
N ASP A 34 -8.21 12.16 -10.64
CA ASP A 34 -8.31 12.79 -11.95
C ASP A 34 -8.60 14.29 -11.77
N PRO A 35 -7.63 15.17 -12.09
CA PRO A 35 -7.79 16.61 -11.93
C PRO A 35 -8.94 17.21 -12.74
N THR A 36 -9.38 16.55 -13.81
CA THR A 36 -10.43 17.06 -14.71
C THR A 36 -11.84 16.79 -14.19
N THR A 37 -12.00 15.75 -13.37
CA THR A 37 -13.30 15.31 -12.82
C THR A 37 -13.41 15.49 -11.30
N ASN A 38 -12.30 15.80 -10.62
CA ASN A 38 -12.25 16.02 -9.19
C ASN A 38 -12.90 17.36 -8.77
N CYS A 39 -14.03 17.30 -8.05
CA CYS A 39 -14.65 18.49 -7.45
C CYS A 39 -13.99 18.99 -6.15
N ASN A 40 -12.89 18.39 -5.71
CA ASN A 40 -12.15 18.73 -4.48
C ASN A 40 -12.97 18.66 -3.18
N PHE A 41 -14.08 17.90 -3.17
CA PHE A 41 -14.85 17.69 -1.95
C PHE A 41 -14.00 17.05 -0.85
N PHE A 42 -14.04 17.61 0.35
CA PHE A 42 -13.29 17.14 1.51
C PHE A 42 -14.04 17.45 2.80
N GLN A 43 -14.13 16.47 3.71
CA GLN A 43 -14.67 16.66 5.05
C GLN A 43 -14.04 15.70 6.05
N TRP A 44 -13.60 16.20 7.21
CA TRP A 44 -13.13 15.33 8.29
C TRP A 44 -14.27 14.52 8.93
N VAL A 45 -14.05 13.23 9.13
CA VAL A 45 -14.96 12.34 9.87
C VAL A 45 -14.56 12.31 11.34
N ASP A 46 -13.27 12.12 11.59
CA ASP A 46 -12.74 12.03 12.96
C ASP A 46 -12.24 13.41 13.43
N ALA A 47 -12.29 13.63 14.74
CA ALA A 47 -11.58 14.70 15.40
C ALA A 47 -10.05 14.54 15.21
N PRO A 48 -9.26 15.63 15.33
CA PRO A 48 -7.81 15.48 15.38
C PRO A 48 -7.39 14.62 16.58
N LEU A 49 -6.27 13.93 16.44
CA LEU A 49 -5.65 13.18 17.53
C LEU A 49 -5.29 14.10 18.71
N PRO A 50 -5.39 13.61 19.96
CA PRO A 50 -5.45 14.44 21.18
C PRO A 50 -4.23 15.33 21.43
N ASN A 51 -3.04 14.98 20.94
CA ASN A 51 -1.83 15.78 21.09
C ASN A 51 -0.76 15.42 20.05
N ARG A 52 0.28 16.25 19.95
CA ARG A 52 1.39 16.07 18.99
C ARG A 52 2.17 14.77 19.21
N TRP A 53 2.34 14.33 20.46
CA TRP A 53 3.02 13.07 20.75
C TRP A 53 2.27 11.89 20.15
N TYR A 54 0.94 11.85 20.31
CA TYR A 54 0.11 10.79 19.75
C TYR A 54 0.05 10.85 18.23
N GLN A 55 0.05 12.04 17.63
CA GLN A 55 0.16 12.22 16.18
C GLN A 55 1.49 11.64 15.67
N ALA A 56 2.62 12.09 16.23
CA ALA A 56 3.94 11.61 15.85
C ALA A 56 4.07 10.09 15.99
N ARG A 57 3.57 9.52 17.09
CA ARG A 57 3.59 8.07 17.32
C ARG A 57 2.77 7.32 16.28
N MET A 58 1.58 7.79 15.94
CA MET A 58 0.74 7.15 14.92
C MET A 58 1.38 7.22 13.53
N TYR A 59 2.04 8.33 13.20
CA TYR A 59 2.77 8.47 11.94
C TYR A 59 4.00 7.55 11.87
N GLU A 60 4.78 7.48 12.94
CA GLU A 60 5.93 6.56 13.06
C GLU A 60 5.51 5.10 12.87
N LEU A 61 4.43 4.66 13.54
CA LEU A 61 3.91 3.30 13.38
C LEU A 61 3.48 3.00 11.94
N TYR A 62 2.89 3.98 11.25
CA TYR A 62 2.55 3.86 9.84
C TYR A 62 3.79 3.68 8.96
N LEU A 63 4.83 4.50 9.16
CA LEU A 63 6.09 4.39 8.43
C LEU A 63 6.77 3.04 8.67
N ASN A 64 6.84 2.61 9.93
CA ASN A 64 7.44 1.32 10.29
C ASN A 64 6.71 0.16 9.61
N ARG A 65 5.36 0.19 9.58
CA ARG A 65 4.57 -0.82 8.86
C ARG A 65 4.85 -0.80 7.37
N ARG A 66 4.86 0.38 6.75
CA ARG A 66 5.08 0.53 5.29
C ARG A 66 6.46 0.02 4.90
N ASN A 67 7.49 0.42 5.64
CA ASN A 67 8.87 -0.02 5.40
C ASN A 67 9.01 -1.53 5.59
N ALA A 68 8.37 -2.11 6.61
CA ALA A 68 8.37 -3.56 6.80
C ALA A 68 7.69 -4.30 5.64
N GLN A 69 6.59 -3.76 5.09
CA GLN A 69 5.92 -4.33 3.92
C GLN A 69 6.80 -4.26 2.66
N GLU A 70 7.49 -3.13 2.45
CA GLU A 70 8.45 -2.98 1.35
C GLU A 70 9.60 -3.98 1.46
N GLN A 71 10.18 -4.14 2.66
CA GLN A 71 11.23 -5.14 2.92
C GLN A 71 10.75 -6.58 2.65
N LEU A 72 9.52 -6.91 3.04
CA LEU A 72 8.93 -8.22 2.76
C LEU A 72 8.74 -8.45 1.26
N LEU A 73 8.30 -7.43 0.52
CA LEU A 73 8.16 -7.50 -0.94
C LEU A 73 9.52 -7.71 -1.62
N GLU A 74 10.55 -6.97 -1.19
CA GLU A 74 11.91 -7.16 -1.68
C GLU A 74 12.44 -8.56 -1.40
N LEU A 75 12.26 -9.05 -0.17
CA LEU A 75 12.68 -10.40 0.21
C LEU A 75 11.94 -11.46 -0.62
N ASN A 76 10.64 -11.29 -0.82
CA ASN A 76 9.85 -12.19 -1.66
C ASN A 76 10.32 -12.20 -3.11
N ASN A 77 10.66 -11.04 -3.67
CA ASN A 77 11.21 -10.93 -5.02
C ASN A 77 12.59 -11.59 -5.13
N ARG A 78 13.47 -11.39 -4.13
CA ARG A 78 14.79 -12.04 -4.05
C ARG A 78 14.64 -13.56 -3.97
N ASN A 79 13.77 -14.05 -3.08
CA ASN A 79 13.48 -15.48 -2.93
C ASN A 79 12.91 -16.08 -4.22
N SER A 80 11.96 -15.40 -4.87
CA SER A 80 11.38 -15.85 -6.14
C SER A 80 12.44 -16.00 -7.23
N ARG A 81 13.40 -15.06 -7.32
CA ARG A 81 14.53 -15.16 -8.24
C ARG A 81 15.44 -16.35 -7.92
N ILE A 82 15.80 -16.54 -6.64
CA ILE A 82 16.63 -17.67 -6.21
C ILE A 82 15.95 -18.99 -6.55
N LEU A 83 14.65 -19.13 -6.23
CA LEU A 83 13.87 -20.31 -6.53
C LEU A 83 13.80 -20.60 -8.04
N PHE A 84 13.68 -19.56 -8.86
CA PHE A 84 13.73 -19.69 -10.31
C PHE A 84 15.07 -20.26 -10.80
N TYR A 85 16.20 -19.70 -10.37
CA TYR A 85 17.52 -20.19 -10.78
C TYR A 85 17.81 -21.60 -10.25
N ASN A 86 17.43 -21.90 -9.01
CA ASN A 86 17.56 -23.24 -8.45
C ASN A 86 16.78 -24.26 -9.28
N ARG A 87 15.56 -23.92 -9.69
CA ARG A 87 14.73 -24.79 -10.55
C ARG A 87 15.40 -25.02 -11.91
N LEU A 88 15.94 -23.97 -12.54
CA LEU A 88 16.68 -24.10 -13.81
C LEU A 88 17.91 -24.99 -13.65
N LEU A 89 18.71 -24.78 -12.60
CA LEU A 89 19.91 -25.58 -12.34
C LEU A 89 19.58 -27.06 -12.14
N ILE A 90 18.52 -27.39 -11.38
CA ILE A 90 18.08 -28.77 -11.17
C ILE A 90 17.70 -29.43 -12.50
N VAL A 91 16.93 -28.74 -13.35
CA VAL A 91 16.55 -29.27 -14.67
C VAL A 91 17.78 -29.53 -15.54
N LEU A 92 18.76 -28.61 -15.55
CA LEU A 92 20.01 -28.79 -16.29
C LEU A 92 20.83 -29.98 -15.77
N LEU A 93 20.98 -30.10 -14.45
CA LEU A 93 21.71 -31.21 -13.82
C LEU A 93 21.06 -32.57 -14.13
N VAL A 94 19.74 -32.67 -13.97
CA VAL A 94 18.99 -33.91 -14.29
C VAL A 94 19.12 -34.24 -15.77
N GLY A 95 18.98 -33.25 -16.65
CA GLY A 95 19.16 -33.44 -18.10
C GLY A 95 20.55 -33.97 -18.46
N MET A 96 21.61 -33.39 -17.89
CA MET A 96 22.99 -33.86 -18.10
C MET A 96 23.21 -35.30 -17.62
N VAL A 97 22.57 -35.70 -16.52
CA VAL A 97 22.63 -37.08 -16.02
C VAL A 97 21.91 -38.03 -16.96
N LEU A 98 20.69 -37.68 -17.42
CA LEU A 98 19.91 -38.53 -18.32
C LEU A 98 20.58 -38.75 -19.69
N ILE A 99 21.24 -37.72 -20.24
CA ILE A 99 21.99 -37.83 -21.50
C ILE A 99 23.12 -38.86 -21.40
N LYS A 100 23.75 -39.02 -20.23
CA LYS A 100 24.81 -40.03 -20.04
C LYS A 100 24.30 -41.48 -20.06
N PHE A 101 22.99 -41.68 -19.98
CA PHE A 101 22.35 -43.00 -19.98
C PHE A 101 21.60 -43.31 -21.30
N LEU A 102 21.74 -42.45 -22.31
CA LEU A 102 21.32 -42.67 -23.70
C LEU A 102 22.53 -43.04 -24.56
#